data_AF-A0A1I2X2V0-F1
#
_entry.id   AF-A0A1I2X2V0-F1
#
_cell.length_a   1.000
_cell.length_b   1.000
_cell.length_c   1.000
_cell.angle_alpha   90.00
_cell.angle_beta   90.00
_cell.angle_gamma   90.00
#
_symmetry.space_group_name_H-M   'P 1'
#
loop_
_entity.id
_entity.type
_entity.pdbx_description
1 polymer ?
#
loop_
_entity_poly.entity_id
_entity_poly.type
_entity_poly.pdbx_seq_one_letter_code
_entity_poly.pdbx_strand_id
1 'polypeptide(L)'
;MMKNKIIAAVLTFVLVIGSQIQSWAQCAMCRASVENNVSNGDTSIGAGLNNGILYLFVMPYLIAMVIGILWYRAAKKRKSKLAIR
;
A
#
# COMPACT_ATOMS: atom_id res chain seq x y z
N MET A 1 -10.06 -23.56 -25.68
CA MET A 1 -9.15 -22.40 -25.47
C MET A 1 -9.38 -21.64 -24.15
N MET A 2 -10.63 -21.39 -23.72
CA MET A 2 -10.91 -20.67 -22.46
C MET A 2 -10.50 -21.45 -21.20
N LYS A 3 -10.63 -22.79 -21.21
CA LYS A 3 -10.28 -23.65 -20.07
C LYS A 3 -8.79 -23.55 -19.68
N ASN A 4 -7.88 -23.49 -20.66
CA ASN A 4 -6.45 -23.30 -20.42
C ASN A 4 -6.12 -21.89 -19.90
N LYS A 5 -6.86 -20.86 -20.33
CA LYS A 5 -6.71 -19.50 -19.81
C LYS A 5 -7.22 -19.37 -18.37
N ILE A 6 -8.31 -20.06 -18.04
CA ILE A 6 -8.83 -20.13 -16.67
C ILE A 6 -7.85 -20.88 -15.77
N ILE A 7 -7.31 -22.01 -16.22
CA ILE A 7 -6.29 -22.76 -15.47
C ILE A 7 -5.05 -21.91 -15.26
N ALA A 8 -4.57 -21.20 -16.28
CA ALA A 8 -3.44 -20.28 -16.16
C ALA A 8 -3.72 -19.11 -15.20
N ALA A 9 -4.92 -18.52 -15.25
CA ALA A 9 -5.32 -17.45 -14.34
C ALA A 9 -5.41 -17.93 -12.89
N VAL A 10 -5.97 -19.12 -12.64
CA VAL A 10 -6.05 -19.73 -11.32
C VAL A 10 -4.65 -20.07 -10.79
N LEU A 11 -3.78 -20.64 -11.62
CA LEU A 11 -2.38 -20.91 -11.27
C LEU A 11 -1.63 -19.61 -10.91
N THR A 12 -1.83 -18.56 -11.70
CA THR A 12 -1.19 -17.26 -11.45
C THR A 12 -1.70 -16.62 -10.16
N PHE A 13 -3.00 -16.71 -9.90
CA PHE A 13 -3.63 -16.22 -8.66
C PHE A 13 -3.11 -16.98 -7.43
N VAL A 14 -3.02 -18.30 -7.51
CA VAL A 14 -2.44 -19.14 -6.44
C VAL A 14 -0.97 -18.82 -6.23
N LEU A 15 -0.20 -18.59 -7.30
CA LEU A 15 1.22 -18.23 -7.19
C LEU A 15 1.42 -16.87 -6.49
N VAL A 16 0.57 -15.88 -6.79
CA VAL A 16 0.63 -14.53 -6.20
C VAL A 16 0.23 -14.53 -4.71
N ILE A 17 -0.72 -15.40 -4.32
CA ILE A 17 -1.10 -15.57 -2.91
C ILE A 17 -0.07 -16.43 -2.16
N GLY A 18 0.53 -17.41 -2.83
CA GLY A 18 1.60 -18.25 -2.27
C GLY A 18 2.95 -17.52 -2.15
N SER A 19 3.19 -16.49 -2.97
CA SER A 19 4.38 -15.64 -2.92
C SER A 19 4.32 -14.57 -1.84
N GLN A 20 3.43 -14.73 -0.84
CA GLN A 20 3.50 -14.00 0.42
C GLN A 20 4.73 -14.50 1.18
N ILE A 21 5.91 -14.15 0.66
CA ILE A 21 7.17 -14.18 1.39
C ILE A 21 6.86 -13.41 2.65
N GLN A 22 6.97 -14.09 3.79
CA GLN A 22 6.83 -13.52 5.12
C GLN A 22 7.59 -12.20 5.12
N SER A 23 6.86 -11.09 5.04
CA SER A 23 7.44 -9.76 5.13
C SER A 23 7.74 -9.53 6.60
N TRP A 24 8.77 -10.22 7.09
CA TRP A 24 9.54 -9.75 8.23
C TRP A 24 9.98 -8.35 7.83
N ALA A 25 9.33 -7.36 8.44
CA ALA A 25 9.41 -5.98 8.02
C ALA A 25 10.89 -5.59 7.90
N GLN A 26 11.24 -5.23 6.67
CA GLN A 26 12.53 -4.71 6.23
C GLN A 26 13.68 -5.71 6.12
N CYS A 27 14.40 -5.53 5.03
CA CYS A 27 15.66 -6.15 4.65
C CYS A 27 16.55 -6.41 5.89
N ALA A 28 17.28 -7.53 5.92
CA ALA A 28 18.18 -7.91 7.02
C ALA A 28 19.10 -6.76 7.50
N MET A 29 19.42 -5.80 6.63
CA MET A 29 20.15 -4.57 6.93
C MET A 29 19.43 -3.62 7.91
N CYS A 30 18.12 -3.40 7.72
CA CYS A 30 17.34 -2.49 8.57
C CYS A 30 17.13 -3.09 9.96
N ARG A 31 16.89 -4.41 10.03
CA ARG A 31 16.81 -5.14 11.29
C ARG A 31 18.13 -5.16 12.04
N ALA A 32 19.25 -5.47 11.36
CA ALA A 32 20.58 -5.47 11.96
C ALA A 32 20.98 -4.09 12.49
N SER A 33 20.60 -3.00 11.80
CA SER A 33 20.83 -1.64 12.30
C SER A 33 20.02 -1.36 13.57
N VAL A 34 18.73 -1.71 13.59
CA VAL A 34 17.87 -1.51 14.77
C VAL A 34 18.34 -2.34 15.97
N GLU A 35 18.67 -3.62 15.76
CA GLU A 35 19.17 -4.51 16.82
C GLU A 35 20.52 -4.02 17.38
N ASN A 36 21.43 -3.52 16.55
CA ASN A 36 22.70 -2.90 17.00
C ASN A 36 22.47 -1.61 17.80
N ASN A 37 21.57 -0.72 17.34
CA ASN A 37 21.28 0.53 18.05
C ASN A 37 20.59 0.28 19.40
N VAL A 38 19.65 -0.67 19.46
CA VAL A 38 18.99 -1.09 20.71
C VAL A 38 19.98 -1.75 21.68
N SER A 39 20.89 -2.60 21.18
CA SER A 39 21.92 -3.24 22.00
C SER A 39 22.93 -2.24 22.57
N ASN A 40 23.14 -1.10 21.90
CA ASN A 40 23.94 0.01 22.39
C ASN A 40 23.15 1.02 23.27
N GLY A 41 21.88 0.71 23.60
CA GLY A 41 21.04 1.50 24.50
C GLY A 41 20.16 2.57 23.83
N ASP A 42 20.15 2.66 22.50
CA ASP A 42 19.44 3.71 21.77
C ASP A 42 18.19 3.16 21.08
N THR A 43 17.05 3.20 21.79
CA THR A 43 15.76 2.64 21.34
C THR A 43 14.98 3.54 20.38
N SER A 44 15.44 4.78 20.19
CA SER A 44 14.79 5.82 19.39
C SER A 44 14.63 5.44 17.91
N ILE A 45 15.61 4.71 17.37
CA ILE A 45 15.66 4.26 15.97
C ILE A 45 14.53 3.25 15.66
N GLY A 46 14.19 2.38 16.61
CA GLY A 46 13.10 1.39 16.45
C GLY A 46 11.71 2.03 16.38
N ALA A 47 11.47 3.07 17.20
CA ALA A 47 10.20 3.82 17.18
C ALA A 47 10.02 4.63 15.88
N GLY A 48 11.12 5.18 15.33
CA GLY A 48 11.10 5.90 14.05
C GLY A 48 10.67 5.02 12.86
N LEU A 49 11.04 3.74 12.86
CA LEU A 49 10.72 2.80 11.79
C LEU A 49 9.23 2.48 11.68
N ASN A 50 8.56 2.26 12.83
CA ASN A 50 7.12 1.97 12.89
C ASN A 50 6.30 3.16 12.36
N ASN A 51 6.70 4.38 12.70
CA ASN A 51 6.08 5.59 12.16
C ASN A 51 6.23 5.69 10.63
N GLY A 52 7.39 5.30 10.09
CA GLY A 52 7.61 5.25 8.64
C GLY A 52 6.69 4.26 7.92
N ILE A 53 6.49 3.07 8.48
CA ILE A 53 5.58 2.05 7.93
C ILE A 53 4.14 2.55 7.94
N LEU A 54 3.68 3.13 9.06
CA LEU A 54 2.35 3.72 9.16
C LEU A 54 2.16 4.86 8.17
N TYR A 55 3.17 5.72 7.99
CA TYR A 55 3.12 6.82 7.03
C TYR A 55 2.96 6.31 5.58
N LEU A 56 3.78 5.33 5.17
CA LEU A 56 3.71 4.73 3.84
C LEU A 56 2.39 3.97 3.61
N PHE A 57 1.84 3.33 4.64
CA PHE A 57 0.56 2.63 4.56
C PHE A 57 -0.63 3.59 4.42
N VAL A 58 -0.64 4.70 5.18
CA VAL A 58 -1.77 5.65 5.20
C VAL A 58 -1.79 6.55 3.96
N MET A 59 -0.62 6.93 3.44
CA MET A 59 -0.48 7.82 2.28
C MET A 59 -1.34 7.45 1.05
N PRO A 60 -1.35 6.21 0.53
CA PRO A 60 -2.14 5.86 -0.65
C PRO A 60 -3.65 6.05 -0.43
N TYR A 61 -4.16 5.78 0.77
CA TYR A 61 -5.58 5.99 1.09
C TYR A 61 -5.95 7.47 1.13
N LEU A 62 -5.06 8.32 1.68
CA LEU A 62 -5.26 9.77 1.69
C LEU A 62 -5.27 10.34 0.27
N ILE A 63 -4.33 9.92 -0.57
CA ILE A 63 -4.26 10.34 -1.98
C ILE A 63 -5.53 9.93 -2.72
N ALA A 64 -5.98 8.68 -2.57
CA ALA A 64 -7.20 8.19 -3.18
C ALA A 64 -8.45 8.97 -2.73
N MET A 65 -8.54 9.30 -1.43
CA MET A 65 -9.63 10.10 -0.87
C MET A 65 -9.67 11.50 -1.50
N VAL A 66 -8.54 12.18 -1.59
CA VAL A 66 -8.44 13.53 -2.18
C VAL A 66 -8.87 13.51 -3.64
N ILE A 67 -8.34 12.57 -4.44
CA ILE A 67 -8.70 12.41 -5.85
C ILE A 67 -10.20 12.14 -6.00
N GLY A 68 -10.76 11.24 -5.18
CA GLY A 68 -12.19 10.91 -5.18
C GLY A 68 -13.08 12.12 -4.91
N ILE A 69 -12.72 12.94 -3.90
CA ILE A 69 -13.46 14.17 -3.57
C ILE A 69 -13.39 15.19 -4.72
N LEU A 70 -12.21 15.42 -5.28
CA LEU A 70 -12.04 16.36 -6.40
C LEU A 70 -12.84 15.91 -7.62
N TRP A 71 -12.80 14.61 -7.94
CA TRP A 71 -13.55 14.04 -9.05
C TRP A 71 -15.06 14.15 -8.84
N TYR A 72 -15.57 13.83 -7.63
CA TYR A 72 -16.98 13.97 -7.30
C TYR A 72 -17.47 15.41 -7.43
N ARG A 73 -16.71 16.38 -6.91
CA ARG A 73 -17.04 17.81 -7.02
C ARG A 73 -17.05 18.27 -8.48
N ALA A 74 -16.08 17.84 -9.28
CA ALA A 74 -16.04 18.16 -10.70
C ALA A 74 -17.22 17.54 -11.46
N ALA A 75 -17.56 16.28 -11.17
CA ALA A 75 -18.70 15.59 -11.78
C ALA A 75 -20.04 16.27 -11.44
N LYS A 76 -20.25 16.68 -10.18
CA LYS A 76 -21.46 17.39 -9.75
C LYS A 76 -21.62 18.75 -10.45
N LYS A 77 -20.53 19.53 -10.59
CA LYS A 77 -20.53 20.79 -11.35
C LYS A 77 -20.87 20.59 -12.83
N ARG A 78 -20.40 19.50 -13.46
CA ARG A 78 -20.76 19.17 -14.85
C ARG A 78 -22.24 18.83 -14.97
N LYS A 79 -22.80 18.02 -14.06
CA LYS A 79 -24.23 17.69 -14.06
C LYS A 79 -25.12 18.93 -13.88
N SER A 80 -24.78 19.83 -12.95
CA SER A 80 -25.55 21.07 -12.77
C SER A 80 -25.48 21.99 -13.99
N LYS A 81 -24.33 22.08 -14.66
CA LYS A 81 -24.19 22.88 -15.90
C LYS A 81 -24.97 22.28 -17.07
N LEU A 82 -25.08 20.95 -17.14
CA LEU A 82 -25.86 20.27 -18.17
C LEU A 82 -27.37 20.42 -17.94
N ALA A 83 -27.83 20.44 -16.69
CA ALA A 83 -29.25 20.57 -16.35
C ALA A 83 -29.82 22.00 -16.53
N ILE A 84 -28.96 23.02 -16.62
CA ILE A 84 -29.35 24.42 -16.84
C ILE A 84 -29.38 24.77 -18.35
N ARG A 85 -28.85 23.89 -19.21
CA ARG A 85 -28.80 24.07 -20.67
C ARG A 85 -29.89 23.27 -21.34
#